data_AF-A0A9P4LQC9-F1
#
_entry.id   AF-A0A9P4LQC9-F1
#
_cell.length_a   1.000
_cell.length_b   1.000
_cell.length_c   1.000
_cell.angle_alpha   90.00
_cell.angle_beta   90.00
_cell.angle_gamma   90.00
#
_symmetry.space_group_name_H-M   'P 1'
#
loop_
_entity.id
_entity.type
_entity.pdbx_description
1 polymer ?
#
loop_
_entity_poly.entity_id
_entity_poly.type
_entity_poly.pdbx_seq_one_letter_code
_entity_poly.pdbx_strand_id
1 'polypeptide(L)'
;MSPSFRPTDGPQTAHPTPSEFSKQQILHSPSKSIYDEILRHHYAYDQQHGYSTRVLTTPLVRGAGWMLHWLQCLMIGEMMKDVESMAEWILYFAPSTILSTNHANIDMEGFLPPISASYETLKTLSVIGMKTDEINLSSSLLFLRVSMQTLRVLSFALAEFYTAPEPARDSETNASIDLVGQALHFFLEQNAYRDTALYQPLAWYESAFLRHKGASEVEHVLYLQDTLETLSSAPQDRVGDEECDTKPFWDAVIEGKQVLNEAKDRGHDVNKGEWSEEVLALKNTVELKAWDVKVVREGIRVLKERPGLGDIVVWEAAY
;
A
#
# COMPACT_ATOMS: atom_id res chain seq x y z
N MET A 1 2.46 -12.81 -34.10
CA MET A 1 1.15 -12.20 -33.77
C MET A 1 1.40 -11.22 -32.63
N SER A 2 1.48 -9.93 -32.95
CA SER A 2 1.69 -8.87 -31.96
C SER A 2 0.33 -8.40 -31.45
N PRO A 3 0.12 -8.18 -30.14
CA PRO A 3 -1.14 -7.63 -29.66
C PRO A 3 -1.26 -6.18 -30.14
N SER A 4 -2.33 -5.90 -30.88
CA SER A 4 -2.68 -4.58 -31.38
C SER A 4 -3.38 -3.80 -30.27
N PHE A 5 -2.72 -2.80 -29.71
CA PHE A 5 -3.37 -1.74 -28.96
C PHE A 5 -3.99 -0.76 -29.98
N ARG A 6 -5.31 -0.61 -29.96
CA ARG A 6 -5.99 0.48 -30.68
C ARG A 6 -6.31 1.60 -29.68
N PRO A 7 -5.79 2.82 -29.88
CA PRO A 7 -6.40 3.99 -29.28
C PRO A 7 -7.73 4.27 -30.01
N THR A 8 -8.74 4.70 -29.29
CA THR A 8 -9.96 5.27 -29.87
C THR A 8 -9.83 6.78 -29.80
N ASP A 9 -9.85 7.45 -30.96
CA ASP A 9 -9.74 8.91 -31.07
C ASP A 9 -11.12 9.59 -31.08
N GLY A 10 -11.27 10.63 -30.26
CA GLY A 10 -12.37 11.61 -30.20
C GLY A 10 -12.06 12.69 -29.13
N PRO A 11 -12.57 13.93 -29.23
CA PRO A 11 -11.71 15.11 -29.44
C PRO A 11 -11.32 15.93 -28.20
N GLN A 12 -10.10 16.48 -28.30
CA GLN A 12 -9.55 17.77 -27.84
C GLN A 12 -9.42 18.15 -26.34
N THR A 13 -8.17 18.53 -26.04
CA THR A 13 -7.71 19.66 -25.21
C THR A 13 -7.92 19.59 -23.70
N ALA A 14 -7.00 18.89 -23.03
CA ALA A 14 -6.19 19.43 -21.95
C ALA A 14 -4.89 18.62 -21.95
N HIS A 15 -3.72 19.26 -21.90
CA HIS A 15 -2.53 18.53 -21.46
C HIS A 15 -2.79 18.19 -19.99
N PRO A 16 -2.92 16.91 -19.60
CA PRO A 16 -3.04 16.59 -18.19
C PRO A 16 -1.72 16.97 -17.55
N THR A 17 -1.78 17.77 -16.50
CA THR A 17 -0.72 17.80 -15.49
C THR A 17 -0.35 16.36 -15.13
N PRO A 18 0.93 16.04 -14.93
CA PRO A 18 1.35 14.69 -14.60
C PRO A 18 0.53 14.23 -13.40
N SER A 19 -0.24 13.14 -13.53
CA SER A 19 -0.76 12.51 -12.34
C SER A 19 0.44 11.87 -11.65
N GLU A 20 0.71 12.24 -10.40
CA GLU A 20 1.68 11.55 -9.53
C GLU A 20 1.33 10.05 -9.38
N PHE A 21 0.14 9.69 -9.86
CA PHE A 21 -0.54 8.45 -9.61
C PHE A 21 -0.96 7.70 -10.88
N SER A 22 -0.90 6.37 -10.83
CA SER A 22 -1.58 5.50 -11.79
C SER A 22 -2.29 4.34 -11.09
N LYS A 23 -3.59 4.18 -11.34
CA LYS A 23 -4.38 3.07 -10.80
C LYS A 23 -4.34 1.86 -11.72
N GLN A 24 -4.11 0.69 -11.14
CA GLN A 24 -3.93 -0.56 -11.84
C GLN A 24 -4.77 -1.64 -11.15
N GLN A 25 -5.71 -2.20 -11.91
CA GLN A 25 -6.56 -3.29 -11.45
C GLN A 25 -6.41 -4.49 -12.38
N ILE A 26 -6.63 -5.68 -11.83
CA ILE A 26 -6.79 -6.87 -12.66
C ILE A 26 -8.19 -7.40 -12.54
N LEU A 27 -8.78 -7.75 -13.68
CA LEU A 27 -10.06 -8.44 -13.74
C LEU A 27 -9.87 -9.76 -14.48
N HIS A 28 -9.79 -10.85 -13.71
CA HIS A 28 -9.75 -12.21 -14.24
C HIS A 28 -11.06 -12.94 -13.98
N SER A 29 -12.14 -12.47 -14.60
CA SER A 29 -13.27 -13.31 -15.02
C SER A 29 -14.29 -12.46 -15.79
N PRO A 30 -14.69 -12.84 -17.02
CA PRO A 30 -15.76 -12.17 -17.76
C PRO A 30 -17.18 -12.42 -17.20
N SER A 31 -17.34 -13.19 -16.11
CA SER A 31 -18.63 -13.82 -15.77
C SER A 31 -19.26 -13.45 -14.44
N LYS A 32 -18.72 -12.47 -13.68
CA LYS A 32 -19.34 -12.06 -12.41
C LYS A 32 -19.66 -10.58 -12.40
N SER A 33 -20.96 -10.27 -12.49
CA SER A 33 -21.52 -8.92 -12.47
C SER A 33 -21.02 -8.06 -11.30
N ILE A 34 -20.67 -8.69 -10.19
CA ILE A 34 -20.18 -8.01 -8.99
C ILE A 34 -18.84 -7.31 -9.19
N TYR A 35 -17.91 -7.90 -9.95
CA TYR A 35 -16.61 -7.26 -10.17
C TYR A 35 -16.72 -6.07 -11.14
N ASP A 36 -17.65 -6.14 -12.11
CA ASP A 36 -17.97 -5.00 -12.96
C ASP A 36 -18.58 -3.85 -12.15
N GLU A 37 -19.31 -4.16 -11.09
CA GLU A 37 -19.89 -3.17 -10.18
C GLU A 37 -18.83 -2.53 -9.28
N ILE A 38 -17.90 -3.32 -8.75
CA ILE A 38 -16.71 -2.81 -8.05
C ILE A 38 -15.89 -1.91 -8.99
N LEU A 39 -15.65 -2.35 -10.24
CA LEU A 39 -14.92 -1.55 -11.21
C LEU A 39 -15.65 -0.22 -11.51
N ARG A 40 -16.98 -0.24 -11.63
CA ARG A 40 -17.78 1.00 -11.77
C ARG A 40 -17.62 1.93 -10.58
N HIS A 41 -17.58 1.39 -9.36
CA HIS A 41 -17.29 2.19 -8.16
C HIS A 41 -15.91 2.86 -8.24
N HIS A 42 -14.89 2.13 -8.67
CA HIS A 42 -13.55 2.70 -8.87
C HIS A 42 -13.50 3.75 -9.97
N TYR A 43 -14.23 3.57 -11.08
CA TYR A 43 -14.31 4.58 -12.13
C TYR A 43 -15.05 5.85 -11.70
N ALA A 44 -16.08 5.73 -10.87
CA ALA A 44 -16.76 6.91 -10.31
C ALA A 44 -15.80 7.73 -9.44
N TYR A 45 -15.02 7.06 -8.59
CA TYR A 45 -13.97 7.70 -7.81
C TYR A 45 -12.90 8.36 -8.70
N ASP A 46 -12.45 7.65 -9.74
CA ASP A 46 -11.45 8.18 -10.67
C ASP A 46 -11.93 9.44 -11.39
N GLN A 47 -13.20 9.45 -11.80
CA GLN A 47 -13.80 10.61 -12.45
C GLN A 47 -13.88 11.81 -11.50
N GLN A 48 -14.16 11.57 -10.21
CA GLN A 48 -14.24 12.62 -9.20
C GLN A 48 -12.87 13.27 -8.93
N HIS A 49 -11.80 12.47 -8.88
CA HIS A 49 -10.46 12.90 -8.46
C HIS A 49 -9.45 13.04 -9.61
N GLY A 50 -9.86 12.79 -10.86
CA GLY A 50 -9.02 12.95 -12.04
C GLY A 50 -8.00 11.81 -12.28
N TYR A 51 -8.27 10.61 -11.76
CA TYR A 51 -7.41 9.44 -11.97
C TYR A 51 -7.79 8.62 -13.20
N SER A 52 -6.94 7.65 -13.53
CA SER A 52 -7.21 6.65 -14.55
C SER A 52 -6.84 5.26 -14.05
N THR A 53 -7.83 4.37 -13.98
CA THR A 53 -7.65 2.93 -13.75
C THR A 53 -7.44 2.20 -15.07
N ARG A 54 -6.36 1.41 -15.15
CA ARG A 54 -6.17 0.43 -16.23
C ARG A 54 -6.49 -0.97 -15.72
N VAL A 55 -7.17 -1.75 -16.57
CA VAL A 55 -7.60 -3.10 -16.23
C VAL A 55 -6.89 -4.14 -17.09
N LEU A 56 -6.22 -5.10 -16.47
CA LEU A 56 -5.74 -6.29 -17.18
C LEU A 56 -6.87 -7.32 -17.29
N THR A 57 -7.33 -7.57 -18.51
CA THR A 57 -8.39 -8.57 -18.79
C THR A 57 -7.84 -9.93 -19.22
N THR A 58 -6.59 -9.98 -19.68
CA THR A 58 -5.96 -11.18 -20.25
C THR A 58 -4.80 -11.62 -19.37
N PRO A 59 -4.77 -12.87 -18.88
CA PRO A 59 -3.67 -13.35 -18.06
C PRO A 59 -2.36 -13.40 -18.86
N LEU A 60 -1.27 -12.86 -18.30
CA LEU A 60 0.06 -12.91 -18.90
C LEU A 60 0.73 -14.28 -18.73
N VAL A 61 0.55 -14.90 -17.57
CA VAL A 61 1.08 -16.22 -17.23
C VAL A 61 0.03 -16.99 -16.42
N ARG A 62 0.18 -18.32 -16.34
CA ARG A 62 -0.70 -19.18 -15.54
C ARG A 62 -0.28 -19.20 -14.08
N GLY A 63 -1.25 -19.35 -13.17
CA GLY A 63 -1.02 -19.48 -11.72
C GLY A 63 -0.77 -18.16 -11.00
N ALA A 64 -0.83 -18.13 -9.67
CA ALA A 64 -0.95 -16.90 -8.86
C ALA A 64 0.21 -15.89 -8.98
N GLY A 65 1.38 -16.29 -9.51
CA GLY A 65 2.53 -15.39 -9.73
C GLY A 65 2.31 -14.35 -10.85
N TRP A 66 1.22 -14.44 -11.60
CA TRP A 66 0.92 -13.54 -12.71
C TRP A 66 0.87 -12.06 -12.31
N MET A 67 0.44 -11.77 -11.08
CA MET A 67 0.35 -10.41 -10.53
C MET A 67 1.74 -9.76 -10.48
N LEU A 68 2.74 -10.49 -9.98
CA LEU A 68 4.12 -9.99 -9.88
C LEU A 68 4.71 -9.70 -11.27
N HIS A 69 4.50 -10.60 -12.24
CA HIS A 69 4.92 -10.36 -13.64
C HIS A 69 4.27 -9.11 -14.23
N TRP A 70 2.96 -8.94 -14.01
CA TRP A 70 2.24 -7.80 -14.53
C TRP A 70 2.72 -6.48 -13.91
N LEU A 71 2.92 -6.46 -12.59
CA LEU A 71 3.45 -5.28 -11.90
C LEU A 71 4.86 -4.93 -12.38
N GLN A 72 5.70 -5.92 -12.69
CA GLN A 72 7.02 -5.66 -13.32
C GLN A 72 6.86 -5.04 -14.71
N CYS A 73 5.94 -5.55 -15.55
CA CYS A 73 5.68 -4.95 -16.87
C CYS A 73 5.19 -3.50 -16.76
N LEU A 74 4.27 -3.21 -15.83
CA LEU A 74 3.78 -1.86 -15.57
C LEU A 74 4.89 -0.95 -15.09
N MET A 75 5.69 -1.40 -14.12
CA MET A 75 6.83 -0.68 -13.58
C MET A 75 7.81 -0.28 -14.69
N ILE A 76 8.23 -1.23 -15.52
CA ILE A 76 9.13 -0.98 -16.65
C ILE A 76 8.48 0.00 -17.64
N GLY A 77 7.20 -0.19 -17.95
CA GLY A 77 6.47 0.68 -18.87
C GLY A 77 6.40 2.13 -18.40
N GLU A 78 6.17 2.36 -17.11
CA GLU A 78 6.18 3.71 -16.52
C GLU A 78 7.60 4.29 -16.53
N MET A 79 8.61 3.52 -16.15
CA MET A 79 10.03 3.95 -16.16
C MET A 79 10.60 4.26 -17.55
N MET A 80 9.94 3.79 -18.61
CA MET A 80 10.33 4.07 -20.00
C MET A 80 9.72 5.37 -20.55
N LYS A 81 8.82 6.03 -19.81
CA LYS A 81 8.25 7.32 -20.20
C LYS A 81 9.20 8.46 -19.87
N ASP A 82 8.93 9.62 -20.47
CA ASP A 82 9.58 10.87 -20.05
C ASP A 82 9.22 11.20 -18.60
N VAL A 83 10.13 11.87 -17.89
CA VAL A 83 9.98 12.21 -16.45
C VAL A 83 8.65 12.93 -16.18
N GLU A 84 8.22 13.79 -17.09
CA GLU A 84 6.96 14.55 -16.99
C GLU A 84 5.70 13.70 -17.18
N SER A 85 5.82 12.48 -17.71
CA SER A 85 4.69 11.57 -17.99
C SER A 85 4.74 10.27 -17.20
N MET A 86 5.81 10.07 -16.43
CA MET A 86 6.01 8.93 -15.56
C MET A 86 5.22 9.14 -14.27
N ALA A 87 4.34 8.21 -13.92
CA ALA A 87 3.71 8.23 -12.60
C ALA A 87 4.78 8.02 -11.51
N GLU A 88 4.65 8.69 -10.36
CA GLU A 88 5.53 8.42 -9.23
C GLU A 88 5.10 7.15 -8.48
N TRP A 89 3.80 6.92 -8.37
CA TRP A 89 3.22 5.79 -7.66
C TRP A 89 2.21 5.03 -8.53
N ILE A 90 2.26 3.71 -8.41
CA ILE A 90 1.28 2.78 -8.95
C ILE A 90 0.46 2.25 -7.78
N LEU A 91 -0.85 2.45 -7.79
CA LEU A 91 -1.76 1.72 -6.91
C LEU A 91 -2.26 0.47 -7.62
N TYR A 92 -1.84 -0.66 -7.10
CA TYR A 92 -2.44 -1.93 -7.42
C TYR A 92 -3.57 -2.25 -6.45
N PHE A 93 -4.67 -2.78 -6.98
CA PHE A 93 -5.73 -3.37 -6.17
C PHE A 93 -6.35 -4.59 -6.85
N ALA A 94 -6.69 -5.59 -6.04
CA ALA A 94 -7.38 -6.80 -6.45
C ALA A 94 -8.85 -6.51 -6.82
N PRO A 95 -9.48 -7.34 -7.66
CA PRO A 95 -10.88 -7.15 -8.04
C PRO A 95 -11.88 -7.29 -6.89
N SER A 96 -11.46 -7.82 -5.73
CA SER A 96 -12.25 -7.91 -4.49
C SER A 96 -11.99 -6.75 -3.51
N THR A 97 -11.24 -5.72 -3.93
CA THR A 97 -10.97 -4.54 -3.11
C THR A 97 -11.89 -3.41 -3.53
N ILE A 98 -12.54 -2.81 -2.54
CA ILE A 98 -13.39 -1.63 -2.66
C ILE A 98 -12.75 -0.52 -1.83
N LEU A 99 -12.60 0.67 -2.41
CA LEU A 99 -12.22 1.85 -1.63
C LEU A 99 -13.42 2.24 -0.76
N SER A 100 -13.25 2.28 0.56
CA SER A 100 -14.33 2.57 1.50
C SER A 100 -15.02 3.91 1.17
N THR A 101 -16.35 3.99 1.28
CA THR A 101 -17.11 5.25 1.07
C THR A 101 -16.72 6.35 2.04
N ASN A 102 -16.15 6.00 3.20
CA ASN A 102 -15.64 7.00 4.13
C ASN A 102 -14.49 7.82 3.51
N HIS A 103 -13.96 7.38 2.37
CA HIS A 103 -12.81 7.98 1.69
C HIS A 103 -13.20 8.68 0.39
N ALA A 104 -14.51 8.79 0.08
CA ALA A 104 -14.95 9.43 -1.16
C ALA A 104 -14.42 10.87 -1.32
N ASN A 105 -14.08 11.53 -0.20
CA ASN A 105 -13.53 12.89 -0.18
C ASN A 105 -12.02 12.97 0.04
N ILE A 106 -11.33 11.86 0.34
CA ILE A 106 -9.90 11.85 0.59
C ILE A 106 -9.17 11.57 -0.72
N ASP A 107 -8.28 12.47 -1.12
CA ASP A 107 -7.46 12.30 -2.31
C ASP A 107 -6.46 11.14 -2.13
N MET A 108 -6.12 10.41 -3.19
CA MET A 108 -5.21 9.26 -3.04
C MET A 108 -3.82 9.66 -2.56
N GLU A 109 -3.40 10.89 -2.84
CA GLU A 109 -2.17 11.51 -2.35
C GLU A 109 -2.14 11.58 -0.82
N GLY A 110 -3.30 11.62 -0.15
CA GLY A 110 -3.38 11.52 1.31
C GLY A 110 -2.86 10.19 1.84
N PHE A 111 -2.92 9.11 1.06
CA PHE A 111 -2.39 7.79 1.39
C PHE A 111 -0.94 7.62 0.95
N LEU A 112 -0.30 8.65 0.39
CA LEU A 112 1.10 8.60 -0.02
C LEU A 112 1.99 9.39 0.93
N PRO A 113 3.31 9.12 0.93
CA PRO A 113 4.24 9.92 1.71
C PRO A 113 4.14 11.39 1.26
N PRO A 114 4.00 12.35 2.19
CA PRO A 114 3.88 13.74 1.82
C PRO A 114 5.16 14.24 1.12
N ILE A 115 5.00 15.15 0.15
CA ILE A 115 6.04 15.50 -0.85
C ILE A 115 6.96 16.66 -0.39
N SER A 116 6.63 17.35 0.70
CA SER A 116 7.43 18.50 1.19
C SER A 116 8.89 18.15 1.51
N ALA A 117 9.77 19.16 1.41
CA ALA A 117 11.22 19.06 1.64
C ALA A 117 11.61 18.53 3.04
N SER A 118 10.69 18.56 4.01
CA SER A 118 10.90 18.02 5.36
C SER A 118 10.85 16.47 5.42
N TYR A 119 10.60 15.79 4.30
CA TYR A 119 10.28 14.36 4.24
C TYR A 119 11.30 13.50 3.48
N GLU A 120 12.57 13.94 3.39
CA GLU A 120 13.69 13.16 2.79
C GLU A 120 13.77 11.72 3.31
N THR A 121 13.42 11.49 4.59
CA THR A 121 13.43 10.17 5.25
C THR A 121 12.40 9.18 4.70
N LEU A 122 11.44 9.64 3.91
CA LEU A 122 10.43 8.81 3.26
C LEU A 122 10.75 8.51 1.79
N LYS A 123 11.77 9.14 1.21
CA LYS A 123 12.18 8.88 -0.19
C LYS A 123 12.74 7.48 -0.41
N THR A 124 13.07 6.74 0.65
CA THR A 124 13.48 5.33 0.53
C THR A 124 12.29 4.40 0.30
N LEU A 125 11.07 4.85 0.58
CA LEU A 125 9.88 4.03 0.44
C LEU A 125 9.66 3.67 -1.02
N SER A 126 9.44 2.37 -1.23
CA SER A 126 9.22 1.71 -2.51
C SER A 126 7.90 0.97 -2.53
N VAL A 127 7.47 0.45 -1.37
CA VAL A 127 6.21 -0.29 -1.22
C VAL A 127 5.45 0.25 -0.01
N ILE A 128 4.17 0.54 -0.18
CA ILE A 128 3.24 0.73 0.92
C ILE A 128 2.19 -0.37 0.80
N GLY A 129 2.10 -1.19 1.83
CA GLY A 129 1.17 -2.30 1.89
C GLY A 129 0.26 -2.22 3.10
N MET A 130 -0.54 -3.26 3.30
CA MET A 130 -1.42 -3.36 4.45
C MET A 130 -1.17 -4.66 5.20
N LYS A 131 -1.11 -4.53 6.52
CA LYS A 131 -1.03 -5.64 7.45
C LYS A 131 -2.21 -5.54 8.41
N THR A 132 -2.85 -6.67 8.66
CA THR A 132 -3.94 -6.80 9.62
C THR A 132 -3.43 -7.25 10.98
N ASP A 133 -2.29 -7.95 10.98
CA ASP A 133 -1.64 -8.61 12.10
C ASP A 133 -0.13 -8.72 11.84
N GLU A 134 0.62 -9.30 12.77
CA GLU A 134 2.06 -9.57 12.60
C GLU A 134 2.37 -10.62 11.52
N ILE A 135 1.36 -11.28 10.93
CA ILE A 135 1.57 -12.56 10.28
C ILE A 135 1.82 -12.40 8.78
N ASN A 136 1.06 -11.56 8.04
CA ASN A 136 1.24 -11.43 6.59
C ASN A 136 0.85 -10.06 6.02
N LEU A 137 1.67 -9.57 5.07
CA LEU A 137 1.28 -8.51 4.13
C LEU A 137 0.19 -9.04 3.20
N SER A 138 -0.81 -8.20 2.89
CA SER A 138 -1.76 -8.52 1.83
C SER A 138 -1.31 -7.98 0.48
N SER A 139 -1.51 -8.79 -0.55
CA SER A 139 -1.41 -8.40 -1.95
C SER A 139 -2.70 -7.77 -2.49
N SER A 140 -3.78 -7.67 -1.71
CA SER A 140 -5.07 -7.19 -2.23
C SER A 140 -5.09 -5.71 -2.59
N LEU A 141 -4.17 -4.91 -2.03
CA LEU A 141 -3.89 -3.55 -2.46
C LEU A 141 -2.46 -3.18 -2.05
N LEU A 142 -1.75 -2.48 -2.94
CA LEU A 142 -0.34 -2.09 -2.77
C LEU A 142 -0.11 -0.75 -3.46
N PHE A 143 0.58 0.18 -2.81
CA PHE A 143 1.19 1.31 -3.49
C PHE A 143 2.65 0.98 -3.78
N LEU A 144 3.03 1.16 -5.02
CA LEU A 144 4.34 0.79 -5.55
C LEU A 144 4.96 2.03 -6.17
N ARG A 145 6.05 2.51 -5.59
CA ARG A 145 6.78 3.64 -6.17
C ARG A 145 7.41 3.22 -7.48
N VAL A 146 7.37 4.07 -8.50
CA VAL A 146 8.02 3.82 -9.78
C VAL A 146 9.52 3.99 -9.62
N SER A 147 10.22 2.88 -9.41
CA SER A 147 11.66 2.90 -9.14
C SER A 147 12.34 1.57 -9.43
N MET A 148 13.66 1.62 -9.65
CA MET A 148 14.50 0.41 -9.73
C MET A 148 14.45 -0.44 -8.46
N GLN A 149 14.24 0.19 -7.30
CA GLN A 149 14.18 -0.52 -6.02
C GLN A 149 12.92 -1.38 -5.94
N THR A 150 11.77 -0.83 -6.33
CA THR A 150 10.52 -1.59 -6.42
C THR A 150 10.61 -2.74 -7.42
N LEU A 151 11.27 -2.53 -8.58
CA LEU A 151 11.50 -3.60 -9.55
C LEU A 151 12.35 -4.75 -8.97
N ARG A 152 13.35 -4.43 -8.12
CA ARG A 152 14.13 -5.44 -7.40
C ARG A 152 13.25 -6.21 -6.42
N VAL A 153 12.45 -5.53 -5.59
CA VAL A 153 11.50 -6.16 -4.66
C VAL A 153 10.60 -7.14 -5.40
N LEU A 154 9.97 -6.72 -6.50
CA LEU A 154 9.08 -7.57 -7.29
C LEU A 154 9.82 -8.79 -7.88
N SER A 155 11.07 -8.61 -8.32
CA SER A 155 11.88 -9.70 -8.87
C SER A 155 12.26 -10.74 -7.81
N PHE A 156 12.61 -10.31 -6.60
CA PHE A 156 12.91 -11.22 -5.50
C PHE A 156 11.66 -11.92 -4.98
N ALA A 157 10.54 -11.20 -4.83
CA ALA A 157 9.26 -11.80 -4.48
C ALA A 157 8.81 -12.84 -5.50
N LEU A 158 9.06 -12.60 -6.80
CA LEU A 158 8.75 -13.57 -7.85
C LEU A 158 9.63 -14.82 -7.75
N ALA A 159 10.92 -14.65 -7.49
CA ALA A 159 11.82 -15.78 -7.26
C ALA A 159 11.34 -16.61 -6.05
N GLU A 160 11.08 -15.95 -4.92
CA GLU A 160 10.58 -16.58 -3.70
C GLU A 160 9.28 -17.33 -3.96
N PHE A 161 8.32 -16.71 -4.66
CA PHE A 161 7.05 -17.34 -5.01
C PHE A 161 7.21 -18.68 -5.75
N TYR A 162 8.24 -18.83 -6.60
CA TYR A 162 8.49 -20.07 -7.34
C TYR A 162 9.43 -21.05 -6.65
N THR A 163 10.24 -20.60 -5.69
CA THR A 163 11.21 -21.45 -4.98
C THR A 163 10.77 -21.86 -3.60
N ALA A 164 9.80 -21.16 -3.01
CA ALA A 164 9.23 -21.52 -1.73
C ALA A 164 8.68 -22.96 -1.80
N PRO A 165 8.88 -23.77 -0.75
CA PRO A 165 8.21 -25.06 -0.62
C PRO A 165 6.71 -24.86 -0.84
N GLU A 166 6.04 -25.80 -1.52
CA GLU A 166 4.60 -25.67 -1.76
C GLU A 166 3.91 -25.24 -0.46
N PRO A 167 3.17 -24.12 -0.49
CA PRO A 167 2.56 -23.60 0.72
C PRO A 167 1.65 -24.70 1.23
N ALA A 168 1.92 -25.17 2.45
CA ALA A 168 0.97 -25.97 3.17
C ALA A 168 -0.31 -25.13 3.17
N ARG A 169 -1.34 -25.56 2.46
CA ARG A 169 -2.70 -25.06 2.71
C ARG A 169 -2.86 -25.05 4.22
N ASP A 170 -3.52 -24.02 4.75
CA ASP A 170 -3.90 -24.07 6.15
C ASP A 170 -4.66 -25.39 6.35
N SER A 171 -4.01 -26.31 7.07
CA SER A 171 -4.49 -27.68 7.22
C SER A 171 -5.76 -27.73 8.05
N GLU A 172 -6.06 -26.66 8.79
CA GLU A 172 -7.24 -26.52 9.63
C GLU A 172 -8.40 -25.86 8.88
N THR A 173 -8.13 -24.86 8.04
CA THR A 173 -9.19 -24.06 7.39
C THR A 173 -9.40 -24.31 5.91
N ASN A 174 -8.45 -24.97 5.23
CA ASN A 174 -8.45 -25.19 3.77
C ASN A 174 -8.53 -23.85 2.97
N ALA A 175 -8.16 -22.75 3.62
CA ALA A 175 -8.22 -21.38 3.12
C ALA A 175 -7.28 -21.11 1.94
N SER A 176 -7.68 -20.21 1.04
CA SER A 176 -6.75 -19.60 0.08
C SER A 176 -5.75 -18.72 0.82
N ILE A 177 -4.47 -19.09 0.79
CA ILE A 177 -3.41 -18.28 1.38
C ILE A 177 -2.93 -17.25 0.35
N ASP A 178 -2.68 -16.03 0.78
CA ASP A 178 -2.06 -14.97 -0.03
C ASP A 178 -0.59 -15.29 -0.29
N LEU A 179 -0.32 -16.14 -1.28
CA LEU A 179 1.04 -16.58 -1.61
C LEU A 179 1.91 -15.42 -2.09
N VAL A 180 1.31 -14.46 -2.78
CA VAL A 180 2.02 -13.29 -3.28
C VAL A 180 2.33 -12.33 -2.13
N GLY A 181 1.36 -12.10 -1.24
CA GLY A 181 1.56 -11.33 -0.01
C GLY A 181 2.66 -11.90 0.87
N GLN A 182 2.69 -13.23 1.07
CA GLN A 182 3.77 -13.92 1.77
C GLN A 182 5.15 -13.74 1.12
N ALA A 183 5.24 -13.93 -0.20
CA ALA A 183 6.51 -13.79 -0.91
C ALA A 183 7.05 -12.34 -0.82
N LEU A 184 6.17 -11.34 -0.91
CA LEU A 184 6.53 -9.95 -0.68
C LEU A 184 6.94 -9.70 0.77
N HIS A 185 6.17 -10.22 1.73
CA HIS A 185 6.43 -10.08 3.16
C HIS A 185 7.81 -10.63 3.54
N PHE A 186 8.13 -11.86 3.12
CA PHE A 186 9.40 -12.51 3.40
C PHE A 186 10.60 -11.63 3.03
N PHE A 187 10.51 -10.94 1.89
CA PHE A 187 11.59 -10.08 1.42
C PHE A 187 11.59 -8.71 2.11
N LEU A 188 10.43 -8.08 2.26
CA LEU A 188 10.29 -6.75 2.87
C LEU A 188 10.61 -6.76 4.37
N GLU A 189 10.58 -7.92 5.03
CA GLU A 189 11.02 -8.08 6.42
C GLU A 189 12.51 -8.37 6.58
N GLN A 190 13.29 -8.45 5.49
CA GLN A 190 14.74 -8.55 5.62
C GLN A 190 15.34 -7.17 5.94
N ASN A 191 16.33 -7.12 6.84
CA ASN A 191 16.93 -5.87 7.30
C ASN A 191 17.41 -4.92 6.18
N ALA A 192 17.76 -5.46 5.01
CA ALA A 192 18.21 -4.68 3.85
C ALA A 192 17.07 -3.97 3.08
N TYR A 193 15.81 -4.33 3.35
CA TYR A 193 14.64 -3.84 2.62
C TYR A 193 13.52 -3.29 3.51
N ARG A 194 13.61 -3.48 4.84
CA ARG A 194 12.61 -3.00 5.81
C ARG A 194 12.33 -1.50 5.70
N ASP A 195 13.36 -0.70 5.47
CA ASP A 195 13.25 0.76 5.35
C ASP A 195 12.63 1.23 4.02
N THR A 196 12.41 0.30 3.09
CA THR A 196 11.76 0.53 1.79
C THR A 196 10.27 0.21 1.81
N ALA A 197 9.76 -0.37 2.90
CA ALA A 197 8.35 -0.67 3.06
C ALA A 197 7.72 0.12 4.21
N LEU A 198 6.43 0.42 4.08
CA LEU A 198 5.59 0.90 5.17
C LEU A 198 4.25 0.19 5.11
N TYR A 199 3.58 0.07 6.25
CA TYR A 199 2.33 -0.65 6.36
C TYR A 199 1.23 0.26 6.92
N GLN A 200 0.15 0.43 6.18
CA GLN A 200 -0.98 1.29 6.55
C GLN A 200 -2.08 0.51 7.29
N PRO A 201 -2.93 1.23 8.05
CA PRO A 201 -4.10 0.65 8.70
C PRO A 201 -5.03 -0.05 7.69
N LEU A 202 -5.44 -1.29 8.02
CA LEU A 202 -6.42 -2.00 7.20
C LEU A 202 -7.78 -1.28 7.16
N ALA A 203 -8.17 -0.61 8.24
CA ALA A 203 -9.46 0.06 8.36
C ALA A 203 -9.72 1.08 7.24
N TRP A 204 -8.65 1.56 6.60
CA TRP A 204 -8.70 2.43 5.44
C TRP A 204 -9.16 1.75 4.13
N TYR A 205 -9.32 0.43 4.11
CA TYR A 205 -9.60 -0.29 2.88
C TYR A 205 -10.64 -1.37 3.15
N GLU A 206 -11.65 -1.48 2.27
CA GLU A 206 -12.60 -2.58 2.28
C GLU A 206 -12.12 -3.66 1.32
N SER A 207 -11.72 -4.82 1.84
CA SER A 207 -11.37 -5.96 0.98
C SER A 207 -11.89 -7.24 1.60
N ALA A 208 -12.68 -7.98 0.83
CA ALA A 208 -13.24 -9.26 1.25
C ALA A 208 -12.15 -10.24 1.70
N PHE A 209 -11.01 -10.21 0.99
CA PHE A 209 -9.88 -11.08 1.27
C PHE A 209 -9.18 -10.72 2.58
N LEU A 210 -9.12 -9.42 2.91
CA LEU A 210 -8.48 -8.93 4.13
C LEU A 210 -9.32 -9.15 5.38
N ARG A 211 -10.66 -9.07 5.28
CA ARG A 211 -11.57 -9.21 6.42
C ARG A 211 -12.06 -10.64 6.66
N HIS A 212 -12.03 -11.49 5.62
CA HIS A 212 -12.47 -12.88 5.70
C HIS A 212 -11.38 -13.85 5.24
N LYS A 213 -10.25 -13.87 5.97
CA LYS A 213 -9.22 -14.92 5.81
C LYS A 213 -9.88 -16.29 5.98
N GLY A 214 -9.75 -17.14 4.95
CA GLY A 214 -10.28 -18.50 4.95
C GLY A 214 -11.76 -18.68 4.64
N ALA A 215 -12.46 -17.62 4.27
CA ALA A 215 -13.78 -17.75 3.67
C ALA A 215 -13.70 -18.37 2.27
N SER A 216 -14.77 -19.08 1.92
CA SER A 216 -15.01 -19.61 0.59
C SER A 216 -15.26 -18.50 -0.43
N GLU A 217 -15.10 -18.82 -1.71
CA GLU A 217 -15.37 -17.88 -2.80
C GLU A 217 -16.81 -17.34 -2.78
N VAL A 218 -17.78 -18.13 -2.31
CA VAL A 218 -19.19 -17.70 -2.19
C VAL A 218 -19.34 -16.68 -1.06
N GLU A 219 -18.73 -16.94 0.09
CA GLU A 219 -18.75 -16.00 1.23
C GLU A 219 -18.08 -14.67 0.88
N HIS A 220 -16.98 -14.70 0.11
CA HIS A 220 -16.37 -13.47 -0.42
C HIS A 220 -17.31 -12.70 -1.33
N VAL A 221 -18.01 -13.38 -2.25
CA VAL A 221 -18.97 -12.72 -3.15
C VAL A 221 -20.15 -12.13 -2.36
N LEU A 222 -20.69 -12.85 -1.38
CA LEU A 222 -21.79 -12.35 -0.54
C LEU A 222 -21.37 -11.12 0.27
N TYR A 223 -20.16 -11.14 0.85
CA TYR A 223 -19.60 -9.98 1.55
C TYR A 223 -19.47 -8.77 0.64
N LEU A 224 -18.91 -8.95 -0.57
CA LEU A 224 -18.77 -7.87 -1.53
C LEU A 224 -20.12 -7.29 -1.93
N GLN A 225 -21.14 -8.15 -2.05
CA GLN A 225 -22.48 -7.72 -2.44
C GLN A 225 -23.13 -6.88 -1.33
N ASP A 226 -23.08 -7.37 -0.09
CA ASP A 226 -23.58 -6.64 1.09
C ASP A 226 -22.85 -5.30 1.28
N THR A 227 -21.54 -5.29 1.05
CA THR A 227 -20.73 -4.06 1.07
C THR A 227 -21.26 -3.08 0.02
N LEU A 228 -21.36 -3.48 -1.26
CA LEU A 228 -21.84 -2.60 -2.34
C LEU A 228 -23.27 -2.08 -2.11
N GLU A 229 -24.16 -2.93 -1.59
CA GLU A 229 -25.54 -2.55 -1.24
C GLU A 229 -25.55 -1.50 -0.11
N THR A 230 -24.67 -1.66 0.89
CA THR A 230 -24.48 -0.68 1.97
C THR A 230 -23.93 0.64 1.44
N LEU A 231 -22.90 0.61 0.59
CA LEU A 231 -22.31 1.82 -0.02
C LEU A 231 -23.33 2.56 -0.89
N SER A 232 -24.18 1.82 -1.60
CA SER A 232 -25.22 2.40 -2.48
C SER A 232 -26.40 2.99 -1.72
N SER A 233 -26.65 2.54 -0.49
CA SER A 233 -27.78 2.97 0.35
C SER A 233 -27.41 3.97 1.44
N ALA A 234 -26.12 4.15 1.73
CA ALA A 234 -25.63 5.11 2.71
C ALA A 234 -25.93 6.57 2.27
N PRO A 235 -26.47 7.43 3.16
CA PRO A 235 -26.60 8.86 2.88
C PRO A 235 -25.21 9.48 2.65
N GLN A 236 -25.04 10.21 1.54
CA GLN A 236 -23.76 10.86 1.20
C GLN A 236 -23.24 11.81 2.30
N ASP A 237 -24.10 12.29 3.20
CA ASP A 237 -23.76 13.24 4.26
C ASP A 237 -23.30 12.62 5.60
N ARG A 238 -23.15 11.29 5.71
CA ARG A 238 -22.88 10.61 7.00
C ARG A 238 -21.44 10.18 7.26
N VAL A 239 -20.49 10.59 6.44
CA VAL A 239 -19.08 10.29 6.72
C VAL A 239 -18.54 11.36 7.66
N GLY A 240 -18.43 11.03 8.95
CA GLY A 240 -17.63 11.84 9.86
C GLY A 240 -16.16 11.70 9.47
N ASP A 241 -15.53 12.80 9.09
CA ASP A 241 -14.13 12.92 8.63
C ASP A 241 -13.08 12.44 9.66
N GLU A 242 -13.45 12.14 10.91
CA GLU A 242 -12.49 11.91 12.00
C GLU A 242 -11.79 10.54 11.96
N GLU A 243 -12.35 9.51 11.29
CA GLU A 243 -11.83 8.13 11.38
C GLU A 243 -10.79 7.77 10.30
N CYS A 244 -10.65 8.59 9.25
CA CYS A 244 -9.65 8.39 8.19
C CYS A 244 -8.77 9.63 7.95
N ASP A 245 -8.35 10.30 9.02
CA ASP A 245 -7.28 11.29 8.89
C ASP A 245 -5.93 10.58 8.70
N THR A 246 -5.37 10.67 7.49
CA THR A 246 -4.06 10.09 7.17
C THR A 246 -2.91 10.92 7.74
N LYS A 247 -3.15 12.18 8.10
CA LYS A 247 -2.13 13.11 8.61
C LYS A 247 -1.55 12.63 9.95
N PRO A 248 -2.33 12.24 10.98
CA PRO A 248 -1.83 11.67 12.22
C PRO A 248 -0.91 10.46 12.03
N PHE A 249 -1.18 9.62 11.02
CA PHE A 249 -0.34 8.48 10.67
C PHE A 249 1.00 8.94 10.11
N TRP A 250 0.98 9.83 9.10
CA TRP A 250 2.20 10.34 8.51
C TRP A 250 3.05 11.10 9.52
N ASP A 251 2.44 11.98 10.30
CA ASP A 251 3.11 12.75 11.37
C ASP A 251 3.85 11.81 12.33
N ALA A 252 3.21 10.73 12.78
CA ALA A 252 3.83 9.76 13.69
C ALA A 252 4.99 8.98 13.04
N VAL A 253 4.84 8.54 11.78
CA VAL A 253 5.90 7.83 11.04
C VAL A 253 7.11 8.74 10.83
N ILE A 254 6.87 10.00 10.46
CA ILE A 254 7.90 11.00 10.20
C ILE A 254 8.65 11.32 11.49
N GLU A 255 7.93 11.62 12.56
CA GLU A 255 8.51 11.89 13.87
C GLU A 255 9.34 10.68 14.35
N GLY A 256 8.82 9.46 14.19
CA GLY A 256 9.52 8.24 14.54
C GLY A 256 10.86 8.11 13.80
N LYS A 257 10.88 8.32 12.48
CA LYS A 257 12.12 8.29 11.69
C LYS A 257 13.09 9.41 12.08
N GLN A 258 12.59 10.61 12.39
CA GLN A 258 13.44 11.73 12.83
C GLN A 258 14.11 11.43 14.17
N VAL A 259 13.36 10.93 15.15
CA VAL A 259 13.91 10.54 16.46
C VAL A 259 14.98 9.46 16.32
N LEU A 260 14.77 8.47 15.42
CA LEU A 260 15.77 7.44 15.13
C LEU A 260 17.06 8.01 14.51
N ASN A 261 16.94 8.96 13.58
CA ASN A 261 18.09 9.62 12.97
C ASN A 261 18.88 10.45 13.99
N GLU A 262 18.18 11.21 14.82
CA GLU A 262 18.82 12.04 15.85
C GLU A 262 19.49 11.19 16.94
N ALA A 263 18.86 10.08 17.35
CA ALA A 263 19.48 9.12 18.26
C ALA A 263 20.80 8.59 17.67
N LYS A 264 20.79 8.26 16.37
CA LYS A 264 21.98 7.81 15.63
C LYS A 264 23.07 8.89 15.58
N ASP A 265 22.71 10.15 15.34
CA ASP A 265 23.65 11.29 15.30
C ASP A 265 24.29 11.54 16.67
N ARG A 266 23.59 11.22 17.75
CA ARG A 266 24.12 11.23 19.13
C ARG A 266 24.87 9.96 19.53
N GLY A 267 25.06 9.03 18.59
CA GLY A 267 25.84 7.81 18.79
C GLY A 267 25.06 6.60 19.32
N HIS A 268 23.73 6.67 19.33
CA HIS A 268 22.84 5.56 19.69
C HIS A 268 22.20 4.97 18.42
N ASP A 269 22.62 3.77 18.04
CA ASP A 269 21.99 3.02 16.96
C ASP A 269 21.60 1.60 17.43
N VAL A 270 21.02 0.81 16.53
CA VAL A 270 20.55 -0.54 16.86
C VAL A 270 21.65 -1.51 17.33
N ASN A 271 22.93 -1.19 17.11
CA ASN A 271 24.07 -2.03 17.47
C ASN A 271 24.93 -1.44 18.60
N LYS A 272 24.78 -0.15 18.93
CA LYS A 272 25.63 0.52 19.91
C LYS A 272 24.94 1.71 20.59
N GLY A 273 25.47 2.07 21.76
CA GLY A 273 24.98 3.17 22.58
C GLY A 273 24.09 2.68 23.73
N GLU A 274 23.92 3.53 24.73
CA GLU A 274 23.17 3.20 25.96
C GLU A 274 21.72 2.79 25.70
N TRP A 275 21.09 3.41 24.69
CA TRP A 275 19.68 3.24 24.33
C TRP A 275 19.45 2.35 23.10
N SER A 276 20.38 1.44 22.78
CA SER A 276 20.30 0.64 21.55
C SER A 276 19.06 -0.26 21.50
N GLU A 277 18.59 -0.75 22.65
CA GLU A 277 17.39 -1.60 22.74
C GLU A 277 16.11 -0.80 22.44
N GLU A 278 15.98 0.41 22.97
CA GLU A 278 14.85 1.30 22.70
C GLU A 278 14.87 1.82 21.27
N VAL A 279 16.04 2.13 20.73
CA VAL A 279 16.22 2.49 19.31
C VAL A 279 15.76 1.33 18.42
N LEU A 280 16.15 0.09 18.74
CA LEU A 280 15.70 -1.09 18.01
C LEU A 280 14.19 -1.30 18.13
N ALA A 281 13.62 -1.11 19.33
CA ALA A 281 12.18 -1.24 19.56
C ALA A 281 11.37 -0.21 18.77
N LEU A 282 11.77 1.07 18.79
CA LEU A 282 11.11 2.11 17.99
C LEU A 282 11.29 1.83 16.49
N LYS A 283 12.49 1.45 16.04
CA LYS A 283 12.75 1.12 14.64
C LYS A 283 11.82 0.00 14.15
N ASN A 284 11.75 -1.11 14.89
CA ASN A 284 10.85 -2.21 14.56
C ASN A 284 9.39 -1.77 14.56
N THR A 285 8.99 -0.88 15.47
CA THR A 285 7.62 -0.37 15.53
C THR A 285 7.30 0.49 14.30
N VAL A 286 8.17 1.42 13.91
CA VAL A 286 7.98 2.28 12.73
C VAL A 286 8.02 1.48 11.43
N GLU A 287 8.94 0.51 11.30
CA GLU A 287 9.11 -0.24 10.05
C GLU A 287 8.11 -1.39 9.91
N LEU A 288 7.76 -2.06 11.00
CA LEU A 288 6.97 -3.29 10.96
C LEU A 288 5.58 -3.15 11.58
N LYS A 289 5.24 -2.03 12.23
CA LYS A 289 3.96 -1.82 12.92
C LYS A 289 3.39 -0.41 12.76
N ALA A 290 3.76 0.31 11.68
CA ALA A 290 3.32 1.68 11.44
C ALA A 290 1.80 1.88 11.46
N TRP A 291 1.03 0.84 11.12
CA TRP A 291 -0.44 0.89 11.17
C TRP A 291 -1.00 1.13 12.57
N ASP A 292 -0.25 0.82 13.63
CA ASP A 292 -0.61 1.12 15.01
C ASP A 292 0.05 2.44 15.46
N VAL A 293 -0.60 3.54 15.07
CA VAL A 293 -0.14 4.91 15.38
C VAL A 293 0.06 5.13 16.89
N LYS A 294 -0.74 4.46 17.74
CA LYS A 294 -0.61 4.60 19.20
C LYS A 294 0.69 3.95 19.68
N VAL A 295 1.01 2.75 19.18
CA VAL A 295 2.25 2.05 19.53
C VAL A 295 3.48 2.81 19.00
N VAL A 296 3.40 3.39 17.79
CA VAL A 296 4.47 4.26 17.25
C VAL A 296 4.72 5.46 18.17
N ARG A 297 3.66 6.20 18.53
CA ARG A 297 3.77 7.38 19.41
C ARG A 297 4.30 7.04 20.80
N GLU A 298 3.90 5.89 21.35
CA GLU A 298 4.43 5.43 22.62
C GLU A 298 5.93 5.11 22.55
N GLY A 299 6.37 4.43 21.48
CA GLY A 299 7.80 4.19 21.24
C GLY A 299 8.61 5.48 21.10
N ILE A 300 8.04 6.49 20.42
CA ILE A 300 8.64 7.83 20.30
C ILE A 300 8.79 8.48 21.68
N ARG A 301 7.73 8.47 22.48
CA ARG A 301 7.71 9.05 23.84
C ARG A 301 8.78 8.42 24.72
N VAL A 302 8.86 7.08 24.74
CA VAL A 302 9.86 6.33 25.52
C VAL A 302 11.28 6.75 25.17
N LEU A 303 11.59 6.90 23.88
CA LEU A 303 12.94 7.27 23.46
C LEU A 303 13.26 8.75 23.72
N LYS A 304 12.28 9.65 23.55
CA LYS A 304 12.43 11.07 23.89
C LYS A 304 12.62 11.31 25.38
N GLU A 305 12.01 10.51 26.26
CA GLU A 305 12.19 10.66 27.72
C GLU A 305 13.60 10.28 28.22
N ARG A 306 14.47 9.74 27.35
CA ARG A 306 15.84 9.39 27.72
C ARG A 306 16.72 10.64 27.90
N PRO A 307 17.57 10.68 28.95
CA PRO A 307 18.52 11.76 29.15
C PRO A 307 19.41 11.96 27.91
N GLY A 308 19.53 13.21 27.44
CA GLY A 308 20.29 13.52 26.23
C GLY A 308 19.55 13.19 24.93
N LEU A 309 18.28 12.78 24.97
CA LEU A 309 17.36 12.65 23.82
C LEU A 309 16.05 13.47 24.01
N GLY A 310 15.81 14.07 25.18
CA GLY A 310 14.59 14.84 25.46
C GLY A 310 14.45 16.20 24.79
N ASP A 311 15.56 16.81 24.38
CA ASP A 311 15.54 18.07 23.63
C ASP A 311 15.31 17.85 22.12
N ILE A 312 14.94 16.62 21.73
CA ILE A 312 14.68 16.24 20.34
C ILE A 312 13.36 16.86 19.90
N VAL A 313 13.50 18.09 19.43
CA VAL A 313 12.64 18.80 18.50
C VAL A 313 11.25 19.13 19.07
N VAL A 314 11.16 20.34 19.63
CA VAL A 314 9.89 21.07 19.72
C VAL A 314 9.62 21.64 18.32
N TRP A 315 8.80 20.95 17.51
CA TRP A 315 8.16 21.63 16.38
C TRP A 315 6.86 22.26 16.88
N GLU A 316 6.82 23.59 16.85
CA GLU A 316 5.56 24.31 16.69
C GLU A 316 4.98 23.87 15.35
N ALA A 317 3.78 23.29 15.36
CA ALA A 317 3.06 22.96 14.14
C ALA A 317 2.93 24.25 13.31
N ALA A 318 3.69 24.34 12.21
CA ALA A 318 3.43 25.34 11.19
C ALA A 318 2.11 24.94 10.51
N TYR A 319 1.07 25.70 10.84
CA TYR A 319 -0.27 25.64 10.27
C TYR A 319 -0.27 25.83 8.76
#